data_AF-A0AAN0VLF8-F1
#
_entry.id   AF-A0AAN0VLF8-F1
#
_cell.length_a   1.000
_cell.length_b   1.000
_cell.length_c   1.000
_cell.angle_alpha   90.00
_cell.angle_beta   90.00
_cell.angle_gamma   90.00
#
_symmetry.space_group_name_H-M   'P 1'
#
loop_
_entity.id
_entity.type
_entity.pdbx_description
1 polymer ?
#
loop_
_entity_poly.entity_id
_entity_poly.type
_entity_poly.pdbx_seq_one_letter_code
_entity_poly.pdbx_strand_id
1 'polypeptide(L)'
;MISLSSLIRLARAPAVWVPEYTRAARVEWQGSQVTVRDVRNFRYRTRDDCIPAYYDATFALDTVTTVDLIVSRWTAEAIAHVFVSFGMNDGRYVAISIETRRRHGQRYSPYAGFLPVYDLAYVVADERDLIGVRSDVRKERVYLFRANVTSETARALFADYLRRVQALECRPEFYNTLFNNCTTNLLRHVRVVAPDVGYSWKVLLSGFADRYGHDLGLLDASMPFDALKSASLIRRPRDATIDGDFSAAIRASLPFAQMHAG
;
A
#
# COMPACT_ATOMS: atom_id res chain seq x y z
N MET A 1 18.60 -19.70 -13.56
CA MET A 1 18.58 -18.24 -13.81
C MET A 1 17.79 -18.00 -15.09
N ILE A 2 16.74 -17.16 -15.07
CA ILE A 2 16.01 -16.78 -16.29
C ILE A 2 16.82 -15.68 -16.98
N SER A 3 17.13 -15.85 -18.26
CA SER A 3 17.92 -14.88 -19.03
C SER A 3 17.15 -13.57 -19.20
N LEU A 4 17.87 -12.45 -19.21
CA LEU A 4 17.33 -11.10 -19.50
C LEU A 4 16.55 -11.07 -20.82
N SER A 5 17.00 -11.84 -21.81
CA SER A 5 16.31 -12.01 -23.10
C SER A 5 14.93 -12.68 -22.97
N SER A 6 14.78 -13.62 -22.03
CA SER A 6 13.51 -14.30 -21.74
C SER A 6 12.53 -13.40 -21.00
N LEU A 7 13.01 -12.53 -20.11
CA LEU A 7 12.20 -11.52 -19.43
C LEU A 7 11.63 -10.48 -20.43
N ILE A 8 12.44 -10.04 -21.40
CA ILE A 8 12.00 -9.10 -22.46
C ILE A 8 10.97 -9.76 -23.39
N ARG A 9 11.13 -11.04 -23.75
CA ARG A 9 10.13 -11.78 -24.53
C ARG A 9 8.81 -11.94 -23.79
N LEU A 10 8.84 -12.21 -22.48
CA LEU A 10 7.62 -12.32 -21.67
C LEU A 10 6.83 -11.00 -21.57
N ALA A 11 7.52 -9.86 -21.57
CA ALA A 11 6.89 -8.54 -21.54
C ALA A 11 6.10 -8.21 -22.82
N ARG A 12 6.42 -8.85 -23.96
CA ARG A 12 5.83 -8.58 -25.28
C ARG A 12 4.70 -9.52 -25.71
N ALA A 13 4.42 -10.59 -24.97
CA ALA A 13 3.31 -11.52 -25.26
C ALA A 13 1.95 -10.99 -24.75
N PRO A 14 0.78 -11.52 -25.19
CA PRO A 14 -0.50 -11.26 -24.52
C PRO A 14 -0.41 -11.68 -23.05
N ALA A 15 -0.73 -10.78 -22.13
CA ALA A 15 -0.47 -11.01 -20.71
C ALA A 15 -1.54 -11.90 -20.06
N VAL A 16 -1.17 -13.12 -19.70
CA VAL A 16 -1.91 -13.91 -18.70
C VAL A 16 -1.42 -13.48 -17.33
N TRP A 17 -2.24 -12.72 -16.60
CA TRP A 17 -1.92 -12.23 -15.25
C TRP A 17 -2.10 -13.33 -14.22
N VAL A 18 -1.31 -13.30 -13.13
CA VAL A 18 -1.63 -14.11 -11.94
C VAL A 18 -2.95 -13.64 -11.32
N PRO A 19 -3.69 -14.48 -10.56
CA PRO A 19 -5.01 -14.16 -10.04
C PRO A 19 -5.07 -12.82 -9.29
N GLU A 20 -4.00 -12.45 -8.59
CA GLU A 20 -3.93 -11.21 -7.79
C GLU A 20 -4.04 -9.92 -8.64
N TYR A 21 -3.84 -10.02 -9.95
CA TYR A 21 -3.78 -8.90 -10.90
C TYR A 21 -4.71 -9.06 -12.11
N THR A 22 -5.66 -9.99 -12.06
CA THR A 22 -6.59 -10.23 -13.17
C THR A 22 -7.49 -9.02 -13.43
N ARG A 23 -8.00 -8.38 -12.36
CA ARG A 23 -8.80 -7.14 -12.43
C ARG A 23 -8.02 -5.99 -11.81
N ALA A 24 -8.05 -4.84 -12.48
CA ALA A 24 -7.60 -3.57 -11.95
C ALA A 24 -8.81 -2.79 -11.42
N ALA A 25 -8.60 -2.04 -10.34
CA ALA A 25 -9.63 -1.15 -9.82
C ALA A 25 -10.01 -0.09 -10.87
N ARG A 26 -11.28 0.30 -10.91
CA ARG A 26 -11.75 1.43 -11.73
C ARG A 26 -12.33 2.55 -10.88
N VAL A 27 -12.12 3.80 -11.26
CA VAL A 27 -12.52 4.98 -10.50
C VAL A 27 -13.48 5.85 -11.30
N GLU A 28 -14.67 6.04 -10.73
CA GLU A 28 -15.74 6.87 -11.28
C GLU A 28 -16.01 8.06 -10.35
N TRP A 29 -15.81 9.29 -10.85
CA TRP A 29 -16.01 10.52 -10.08
C TRP A 29 -17.41 11.10 -10.28
N GLN A 30 -18.05 11.50 -9.18
CA GLN A 30 -19.33 12.21 -9.15
C GLN A 30 -19.22 13.36 -8.14
N GLY A 31 -18.67 14.50 -8.59
CA GLY A 31 -18.38 15.64 -7.70
C GLY A 31 -17.39 15.26 -6.59
N SER A 32 -17.80 15.39 -5.33
CA SER A 32 -17.01 15.00 -4.14
C SER A 32 -17.17 13.53 -3.74
N GLN A 33 -17.98 12.75 -4.46
CA GLN A 33 -18.09 11.30 -4.28
C GLN A 33 -17.29 10.56 -5.34
N VAL A 34 -16.69 9.46 -4.94
CA VAL A 34 -15.90 8.60 -5.81
C VAL A 34 -16.29 7.15 -5.61
N THR A 35 -16.68 6.49 -6.70
CA THR A 35 -16.95 5.06 -6.71
C THR A 35 -15.73 4.33 -7.22
N VAL A 36 -15.20 3.42 -6.42
CA VAL A 36 -14.13 2.50 -6.81
C VAL A 36 -14.76 1.14 -7.09
N ARG A 37 -14.67 0.72 -8.34
CA ARG A 37 -15.06 -0.61 -8.79
C ARG A 37 -13.90 -1.58 -8.62
N ASP A 38 -14.21 -2.85 -8.41
CA ASP A 38 -13.23 -3.93 -8.34
C ASP A 38 -12.21 -3.74 -7.19
N VAL A 39 -12.67 -3.25 -6.03
CA VAL A 39 -11.86 -3.22 -4.80
C VAL A 39 -11.56 -4.67 -4.39
N ARG A 40 -10.27 -5.02 -4.32
CA ARG A 40 -9.84 -6.40 -4.06
C ARG A 40 -10.12 -6.81 -2.62
N ASN A 41 -10.63 -8.01 -2.41
CA ASN A 41 -10.92 -8.56 -1.09
C ASN A 41 -10.60 -10.06 -1.02
N PHE A 42 -9.40 -10.44 -1.45
CA PHE A 42 -9.00 -11.84 -1.51
C PHE A 42 -8.87 -12.42 -0.11
N ARG A 43 -9.38 -13.64 0.07
CA ARG A 43 -9.19 -14.40 1.30
C ARG A 43 -8.10 -15.44 1.09
N TYR A 44 -7.03 -15.34 1.87
CA TYR A 44 -5.89 -16.25 1.77
C TYR A 44 -5.98 -17.34 2.83
N ARG A 45 -5.91 -18.60 2.39
CA ARG A 45 -5.78 -19.77 3.28
C ARG A 45 -4.31 -20.09 3.54
N THR A 46 -3.48 -19.95 2.51
CA THR A 46 -2.02 -20.04 2.60
C THR A 46 -1.39 -18.97 1.71
N ARG A 47 -0.05 -18.94 1.65
CA ARG A 47 0.69 -18.00 0.79
C ARG A 47 0.28 -18.10 -0.69
N ASP A 48 0.01 -19.32 -1.15
CA ASP A 48 -0.20 -19.64 -2.57
C ASP A 48 -1.64 -20.09 -2.87
N ASP A 49 -2.52 -20.04 -1.86
CA ASP A 49 -3.92 -20.44 -1.97
C ASP A 49 -4.84 -19.32 -1.48
N CYS A 50 -5.57 -18.73 -2.41
CA CYS A 50 -6.52 -17.66 -2.16
C CYS A 50 -7.86 -17.90 -2.86
N ILE A 51 -8.90 -17.30 -2.29
CA ILE A 51 -10.24 -17.21 -2.88
C ILE A 51 -10.39 -15.78 -3.40
N PRO A 52 -10.34 -15.56 -4.72
CA PRO A 52 -10.53 -14.24 -5.32
C PRO A 52 -11.91 -13.68 -5.00
N ALA A 53 -11.96 -12.43 -4.57
CA ALA A 53 -13.20 -11.67 -4.42
C ALA A 53 -12.95 -10.18 -4.64
N TYR A 54 -14.00 -9.49 -5.09
CA TYR A 54 -14.00 -8.07 -5.39
C TYR A 54 -15.33 -7.47 -4.97
N TYR A 55 -15.34 -6.20 -4.59
CA TYR A 55 -16.56 -5.44 -4.33
C TYR A 55 -16.42 -4.02 -4.89
N ASP A 56 -17.55 -3.35 -5.04
CA ASP A 56 -17.59 -1.94 -5.41
C ASP A 56 -17.88 -1.12 -4.15
N ALA A 57 -17.24 0.05 -4.02
CA ALA A 57 -17.44 0.92 -2.88
C ALA A 57 -17.45 2.39 -3.29
N THR A 58 -18.38 3.14 -2.69
CA THR A 58 -18.44 4.59 -2.83
C THR A 58 -17.91 5.26 -1.57
N PHE A 59 -17.06 6.25 -1.77
CA PHE A 59 -16.46 7.08 -0.73
C PHE A 59 -16.81 8.53 -1.00
N ALA A 60 -17.28 9.24 0.02
CA ALA A 60 -17.36 10.69 -0.02
C ALA A 60 -16.02 11.24 0.48
N LEU A 61 -15.37 12.12 -0.29
CA LEU A 61 -14.01 12.57 0.05
C LEU A 61 -13.95 13.20 1.43
N ASP A 62 -14.96 13.96 1.84
CA ASP A 62 -15.05 14.60 3.16
C ASP A 62 -15.07 13.63 4.35
N THR A 63 -15.43 12.36 4.12
CA THR A 63 -15.37 11.32 5.17
C THR A 63 -13.96 10.84 5.46
N VAL A 64 -12.97 11.09 4.60
CA VAL A 64 -11.57 10.68 4.83
C VAL A 64 -10.97 11.56 5.91
N THR A 65 -10.49 10.93 6.98
CA THR A 65 -9.97 11.60 8.17
C THR A 65 -8.52 11.29 8.47
N THR A 66 -8.05 10.09 8.10
CA THR A 66 -6.73 9.60 8.48
C THR A 66 -6.02 8.92 7.31
N VAL A 67 -4.68 8.92 7.37
CA VAL A 67 -3.81 8.13 6.52
C VAL A 67 -2.87 7.34 7.41
N ASP A 68 -2.77 6.05 7.17
CA ASP A 68 -1.82 5.17 7.81
C ASP A 68 -0.75 4.76 6.78
N LEU A 69 0.52 4.86 7.16
CA LEU A 69 1.65 4.34 6.42
C LEU A 69 1.91 2.90 6.86
N ILE A 70 1.88 1.96 5.92
CA ILE A 70 2.16 0.55 6.17
C ILE A 70 3.52 0.20 5.58
N VAL A 71 4.37 -0.43 6.40
CA VAL A 71 5.68 -0.92 6.01
C VAL A 71 5.77 -2.41 6.31
N SER A 72 5.77 -3.25 5.27
CA SER A 72 5.92 -4.70 5.39
C SER A 72 7.34 -5.14 5.09
N ARG A 73 7.95 -5.93 5.98
CA ARG A 73 9.33 -6.43 5.84
C ARG A 73 9.34 -7.95 5.84
N TRP A 74 9.73 -8.54 4.70
CA TRP A 74 9.85 -10.00 4.54
C TRP A 74 11.29 -10.51 4.60
N THR A 75 12.32 -9.67 4.38
CA THR A 75 13.75 -10.04 4.53
C THR A 75 14.53 -9.00 5.36
N ALA A 76 15.77 -8.69 4.96
CA ALA A 76 16.65 -7.68 5.53
C ALA A 76 15.96 -6.32 5.64
N GLU A 77 16.36 -5.51 6.62
CA GLU A 77 15.71 -4.23 6.91
C GLU A 77 15.69 -3.28 5.71
N ALA A 78 16.66 -3.35 4.79
CA ALA A 78 16.76 -2.43 3.66
C ALA A 78 15.65 -2.59 2.59
N ILE A 79 14.95 -3.74 2.55
CA ILE A 79 13.91 -4.02 1.55
C ILE A 79 12.56 -4.16 2.26
N ALA A 80 11.71 -3.15 2.10
CA ALA A 80 10.33 -3.17 2.58
C ALA A 80 9.33 -2.94 1.43
N HIS A 81 8.10 -3.36 1.63
CA HIS A 81 6.98 -2.96 0.78
C HIS A 81 6.18 -1.91 1.53
N VAL A 82 6.05 -0.73 0.92
CA VAL A 82 5.42 0.42 1.53
C VAL A 82 4.14 0.75 0.77
N PHE A 83 3.07 0.97 1.51
CA PHE A 83 1.78 1.37 0.97
C PHE A 83 0.99 2.15 2.03
N VAL A 84 -0.18 2.66 1.65
CA VAL A 84 -1.00 3.49 2.53
C VAL A 84 -2.38 2.89 2.70
N SER A 85 -3.01 3.20 3.83
CA SER A 85 -4.42 2.96 4.10
C SER A 85 -5.10 4.26 4.49
N PHE A 86 -6.28 4.51 3.93
CA PHE A 86 -7.08 5.69 4.20
C PHE A 86 -8.25 5.32 5.09
N GLY A 87 -8.39 6.01 6.22
CA GLY A 87 -9.48 5.79 7.17
C GLY A 87 -10.59 6.83 6.99
N MET A 88 -11.82 6.35 7.02
CA MET A 88 -13.03 7.16 6.99
C MET A 88 -13.56 7.41 8.41
N ASN A 89 -14.36 8.46 8.59
CA ASN A 89 -15.00 8.79 9.86
C ASN A 89 -16.03 7.77 10.34
N ASP A 90 -16.49 6.87 9.47
CA ASP A 90 -17.41 5.76 9.78
C ASP A 90 -16.68 4.46 10.17
N GLY A 91 -15.34 4.51 10.29
CA GLY A 91 -14.52 3.36 10.67
C GLY A 91 -14.15 2.44 9.51
N ARG A 92 -14.58 2.72 8.28
CA ARG A 92 -14.08 2.00 7.10
C ARG A 92 -12.63 2.41 6.80
N TYR A 93 -11.90 1.46 6.22
CA TYR A 93 -10.55 1.67 5.73
C TYR A 93 -10.40 1.10 4.32
N VAL A 94 -9.57 1.74 3.50
CA VAL A 94 -9.18 1.23 2.18
C VAL A 94 -7.67 1.35 2.00
N ALA A 95 -7.03 0.23 1.69
CA ALA A 95 -5.60 0.17 1.44
C ALA A 95 -5.32 0.32 -0.06
N ILE A 96 -4.31 1.13 -0.40
CA ILE A 96 -3.86 1.30 -1.79
C ILE A 96 -2.37 0.98 -1.86
N SER A 97 -2.05 -0.09 -2.58
CA SER A 97 -0.70 -0.59 -2.74
C SER A 97 -0.20 -0.45 -4.17
N ILE A 98 1.00 0.09 -4.31
CA ILE A 98 1.66 0.23 -5.60
C ILE A 98 2.51 -1.02 -5.82
N GLU A 99 2.01 -1.94 -6.63
CA GLU A 99 2.59 -3.26 -6.85
C GLU A 99 3.10 -3.44 -8.28
N THR A 100 3.99 -4.40 -8.45
CA THR A 100 4.38 -4.93 -9.76
C THR A 100 3.32 -5.92 -10.24
N ARG A 101 2.63 -5.62 -11.34
CA ARG A 101 1.71 -6.56 -11.99
C ARG A 101 2.53 -7.72 -12.58
N ARG A 102 2.34 -8.93 -12.04
CA ARG A 102 3.11 -10.13 -12.44
C ARG A 102 2.35 -10.98 -13.45
N ARG A 103 3.04 -11.44 -14.49
CA ARG A 103 2.50 -12.44 -15.43
C ARG A 103 2.61 -13.85 -14.85
N HIS A 104 1.72 -14.75 -15.26
CA HIS A 104 1.77 -16.15 -14.87
C HIS A 104 3.14 -16.76 -15.23
N GLY A 105 3.78 -17.42 -14.26
CA GLY A 105 5.14 -17.95 -14.40
C GLY A 105 6.28 -16.95 -14.13
N GLN A 106 6.00 -15.66 -13.92
CA GLN A 106 7.01 -14.66 -13.60
C GLN A 106 7.31 -14.64 -12.08
N ARG A 107 8.50 -15.10 -11.68
CA ARG A 107 8.96 -15.00 -10.28
C ARG A 107 9.25 -13.54 -9.92
N TYR A 108 8.85 -13.13 -8.72
CA TYR A 108 9.22 -11.82 -8.18
C TYR A 108 10.72 -11.81 -7.86
N SER A 109 11.43 -10.78 -8.30
CA SER A 109 12.80 -10.52 -7.89
C SER A 109 12.93 -9.07 -7.48
N PRO A 110 13.38 -8.78 -6.24
CA PRO A 110 13.59 -7.40 -5.78
C PRO A 110 14.64 -6.66 -6.62
N TYR A 111 15.53 -7.40 -7.30
CA TYR A 111 16.53 -6.85 -8.22
C TYR A 111 16.08 -6.81 -9.69
N ALA A 112 15.03 -7.56 -10.08
CA ALA A 112 14.54 -7.50 -11.46
C ALA A 112 13.75 -6.22 -11.75
N GLY A 113 13.23 -5.56 -10.73
CA GLY A 113 12.53 -4.29 -10.91
C GLY A 113 13.44 -3.14 -11.39
N PHE A 114 14.77 -3.27 -11.33
CA PHE A 114 15.72 -2.28 -11.88
C PHE A 114 15.64 -2.16 -13.42
N LEU A 115 14.90 -3.06 -14.07
CA LEU A 115 14.61 -3.06 -15.50
C LEU A 115 13.08 -2.93 -15.70
N PRO A 116 12.59 -2.36 -16.82
CA PRO A 116 11.16 -2.19 -17.09
C PRO A 116 10.49 -3.52 -17.48
N VAL A 117 10.41 -4.47 -16.54
CA VAL A 117 9.90 -5.83 -16.76
C VAL A 117 8.60 -6.14 -16.01
N TYR A 118 8.10 -5.20 -15.21
CA TYR A 118 6.82 -5.32 -14.52
C TYR A 118 5.91 -4.14 -14.92
N ASP A 119 4.60 -4.39 -15.07
CA ASP A 119 3.64 -3.29 -15.24
C ASP A 119 3.32 -2.70 -13.85
N LEU A 120 3.07 -1.39 -13.78
CA LEU A 120 2.69 -0.72 -12.53
C LEU A 120 1.21 -1.01 -12.24
N ALA A 121 0.89 -1.49 -11.05
CA ALA A 121 -0.49 -1.70 -10.61
C ALA A 121 -0.74 -0.94 -9.30
N TYR A 122 -1.79 -0.12 -9.27
CA TYR A 122 -2.36 0.37 -8.02
C TYR A 122 -3.45 -0.61 -7.60
N VAL A 123 -3.14 -1.43 -6.62
CA VAL A 123 -4.09 -2.36 -6.01
C VAL A 123 -4.86 -1.60 -4.94
N VAL A 124 -6.12 -1.27 -5.23
CA VAL A 124 -7.08 -0.79 -4.22
C VAL A 124 -7.76 -2.01 -3.61
N ALA A 125 -7.65 -2.17 -2.29
CA ALA A 125 -8.13 -3.36 -1.62
C ALA A 125 -8.57 -3.10 -0.18
N ASP A 126 -9.31 -4.07 0.34
CA ASP A 126 -9.59 -4.19 1.76
C ASP A 126 -8.31 -4.45 2.56
N GLU A 127 -8.23 -3.96 3.79
CA GLU A 127 -7.09 -4.22 4.67
C GLU A 127 -6.93 -5.71 4.99
N ARG A 128 -8.03 -6.48 5.02
CA ARG A 128 -8.03 -7.93 5.20
C ARG A 128 -7.25 -8.65 4.11
N ASP A 129 -7.29 -8.13 2.89
CA ASP A 129 -6.53 -8.65 1.75
C ASP A 129 -5.06 -8.21 1.86
N LEU A 130 -4.80 -6.90 1.84
CA LEU A 130 -3.42 -6.40 1.71
C LEU A 130 -2.58 -6.52 2.98
N ILE A 131 -3.14 -6.18 4.13
CA ILE A 131 -2.42 -6.23 5.40
C ILE A 131 -2.54 -7.64 5.98
N GLY A 132 -3.74 -8.21 5.99
CA GLY A 132 -4.00 -9.54 6.56
C GLY A 132 -3.15 -10.66 5.94
N VAL A 133 -2.98 -10.69 4.62
CA VAL A 133 -2.09 -11.68 4.00
C VAL A 133 -0.64 -11.55 4.47
N ARG A 134 -0.18 -10.33 4.76
CA ARG A 134 1.21 -10.06 5.16
C ARG A 134 1.41 -10.36 6.63
N SER A 135 0.52 -9.89 7.51
CA SER A 135 0.63 -10.10 8.96
C SER A 135 0.30 -11.52 9.39
N ASP A 136 -0.79 -12.10 8.87
CA ASP A 136 -1.40 -13.30 9.45
C ASP A 136 -1.08 -14.56 8.65
N VAL A 137 -0.93 -14.47 7.33
CA VAL A 137 -0.67 -15.63 6.47
C VAL A 137 0.82 -15.80 6.19
N ARG A 138 1.49 -14.74 5.73
CA ARG A 138 2.92 -14.76 5.41
C ARG A 138 3.82 -14.54 6.62
N LYS A 139 3.26 -14.08 7.74
CA LYS A 139 3.97 -13.76 8.99
C LYS A 139 5.12 -12.78 8.77
N GLU A 140 4.92 -11.81 7.88
CA GLU A 140 5.84 -10.70 7.67
C GLU A 140 5.81 -9.74 8.87
N ARG A 141 6.89 -8.98 9.07
CA ARG A 141 6.89 -7.90 10.06
C ARG A 141 6.20 -6.68 9.45
N VAL A 142 4.96 -6.44 9.85
CA VAL A 142 4.16 -5.33 9.35
C VAL A 142 4.08 -4.22 10.39
N TYR A 143 4.51 -3.03 10.01
CA TYR A 143 4.45 -1.84 10.83
C TYR A 143 3.38 -0.91 10.28
N LEU A 144 2.60 -0.30 11.17
CA LEU A 144 1.55 0.66 10.83
C LEU A 144 1.79 1.95 11.63
N PHE A 145 1.97 3.05 10.91
CA PHE A 145 2.20 4.38 11.47
C PHE A 145 1.05 5.31 11.07
N ARG A 146 0.44 5.99 12.04
CA ARG A 146 -0.49 7.09 11.76
C ARG A 146 0.30 8.26 11.20
N ALA A 147 -0.08 8.75 10.03
CA ALA A 147 0.47 9.98 9.50
C ALA A 147 -0.03 11.17 10.34
N ASN A 148 0.90 12.04 10.71
CA ASN A 148 0.64 13.29 11.40
C ASN A 148 0.27 14.37 10.36
N VAL A 149 -0.93 14.27 9.81
CA VAL A 149 -1.44 15.17 8.76
C VAL A 149 -2.88 15.59 9.07
N THR A 150 -3.28 16.77 8.58
CA THR A 150 -4.67 17.22 8.71
C THR A 150 -5.61 16.34 7.88
N SER A 151 -6.89 16.26 8.25
CA SER A 151 -7.88 15.54 7.44
C SER A 151 -7.98 16.14 6.03
N GLU A 152 -7.81 17.45 5.86
CA GLU A 152 -7.75 18.07 4.52
C GLU A 152 -6.60 17.51 3.67
N THR A 153 -5.41 17.34 4.26
CA THR A 153 -4.26 16.70 3.62
C THR A 153 -4.55 15.23 3.28
N ALA A 154 -5.18 14.49 4.20
CA ALA A 154 -5.58 13.10 3.98
C ALA A 154 -6.54 12.95 2.79
N ARG A 155 -7.53 13.84 2.70
CA ARG A 155 -8.50 13.91 1.59
C ARG A 155 -7.83 14.20 0.25
N ALA A 156 -6.95 15.21 0.24
CA ALA A 156 -6.20 15.58 -0.96
C ALA A 156 -5.32 14.42 -1.44
N LEU A 157 -4.63 13.74 -0.52
CA LEU A 157 -3.81 12.57 -0.82
C LEU A 157 -4.64 11.40 -1.36
N PHE A 158 -5.77 11.09 -0.73
CA PHE A 158 -6.68 10.04 -1.21
C PHE A 158 -7.17 10.32 -2.63
N ALA A 159 -7.60 11.56 -2.89
CA ALA A 159 -8.05 11.96 -4.21
C ALA A 159 -6.93 11.87 -5.26
N ASP A 160 -5.70 12.23 -4.91
CA ASP A 160 -4.54 12.12 -5.79
C ASP A 160 -4.19 10.66 -6.14
N TYR A 161 -4.25 9.76 -5.14
CA TYR A 161 -4.12 8.31 -5.36
C TYR A 161 -5.20 7.78 -6.32
N LEU A 162 -6.46 8.15 -6.13
CA LEU A 162 -7.55 7.68 -6.99
C LEU A 162 -7.51 8.27 -8.40
N ARG A 163 -7.10 9.54 -8.56
CA ARG A 163 -6.83 10.09 -9.90
C ARG A 163 -5.71 9.34 -10.61
N ARG A 164 -4.69 8.89 -9.87
CA ARG A 164 -3.62 8.07 -10.43
C ARG A 164 -4.08 6.68 -10.84
N VAL A 165 -4.94 6.03 -10.03
CA VAL A 165 -5.61 4.78 -10.41
C VAL A 165 -6.37 4.97 -11.72
N GLN A 166 -7.20 6.02 -11.79
CA GLN A 166 -7.98 6.35 -12.98
C GLN A 166 -7.11 6.61 -14.23
N ALA A 167 -6.01 7.33 -14.07
CA ALA A 167 -5.11 7.62 -15.19
C ALA A 167 -4.47 6.35 -15.77
N LEU A 168 -4.14 5.37 -14.91
CA LEU A 168 -3.57 4.09 -15.31
C LEU A 168 -4.59 3.18 -16.03
N GLU A 169 -5.90 3.40 -15.87
CA GLU A 169 -6.93 2.72 -16.67
C GLU A 169 -6.83 3.10 -18.14
N CYS A 170 -6.62 4.39 -18.44
CA CYS A 170 -6.55 4.91 -19.80
C CYS A 170 -5.16 4.76 -20.42
N ARG A 171 -4.10 4.84 -19.61
CA ARG A 171 -2.70 4.77 -20.06
C ARG A 171 -1.89 3.86 -19.13
N PRO A 172 -1.81 2.56 -19.43
CA PRO A 172 -0.96 1.64 -18.69
C PRO A 172 0.51 2.09 -18.71
N GLU A 173 1.16 2.09 -17.55
CA GLU A 173 2.58 2.46 -17.40
C GLU A 173 3.41 1.29 -16.87
N PHE A 174 4.70 1.26 -17.23
CA PHE A 174 5.65 0.27 -16.72
C PHE A 174 6.20 0.67 -15.34
N TYR A 175 6.32 -0.32 -14.44
CA TYR A 175 7.02 -0.20 -13.16
C TYR A 175 8.53 -0.12 -13.39
N ASN A 176 9.19 0.80 -12.71
CA ASN A 176 10.64 0.96 -12.77
C ASN A 176 11.18 1.21 -11.36
N THR A 177 12.09 0.38 -10.86
CA THR A 177 12.59 0.45 -9.47
C THR A 177 13.37 1.71 -9.14
N LEU A 178 13.83 2.49 -10.12
CA LEU A 178 14.51 3.77 -9.86
C LEU A 178 13.58 4.99 -9.92
N PHE A 179 12.55 4.96 -10.78
CA PHE A 179 11.74 6.15 -11.07
C PHE A 179 10.22 5.98 -10.86
N ASN A 180 9.71 4.75 -10.86
CA ASN A 180 8.29 4.42 -10.83
C ASN A 180 8.04 3.18 -9.94
N ASN A 181 8.40 3.31 -8.66
CA ASN A 181 8.27 2.28 -7.63
C ASN A 181 7.28 2.71 -6.53
N CYS A 182 7.03 1.87 -5.52
CA CYS A 182 6.08 2.19 -4.46
C CYS A 182 6.48 3.42 -3.64
N THR A 183 7.77 3.62 -3.39
CA THR A 183 8.32 4.71 -2.58
C THR A 183 8.47 6.02 -3.37
N THR A 184 8.85 5.99 -4.65
CA THR A 184 8.92 7.20 -5.49
C THR A 184 7.53 7.73 -5.85
N ASN A 185 6.56 6.85 -6.10
CA ASN A 185 5.17 7.27 -6.30
C ASN A 185 4.54 7.76 -5.00
N LEU A 186 4.79 7.09 -3.86
CA LEU A 186 4.37 7.61 -2.55
C LEU A 186 4.93 9.01 -2.31
N LEU A 187 6.22 9.24 -2.58
CA LEU A 187 6.82 10.57 -2.47
C LEU A 187 6.20 11.60 -3.41
N ARG A 188 5.88 11.22 -4.66
CA ARG A 188 5.18 12.11 -5.58
C ARG A 188 3.83 12.52 -5.01
N HIS A 189 3.06 11.57 -4.48
CA HIS A 189 1.77 11.84 -3.85
C HIS A 189 1.91 12.74 -2.60
N VAL A 190 2.88 12.44 -1.73
CA VAL A 190 3.16 13.27 -0.55
C VAL A 190 3.54 14.70 -0.95
N ARG A 191 4.30 14.90 -2.03
CA ARG A 191 4.69 16.25 -2.49
C ARG A 191 3.57 17.09 -3.08
N VAL A 192 2.55 16.47 -3.63
CA VAL A 192 1.34 17.19 -4.08
C VAL A 192 0.69 17.90 -2.89
N VAL A 193 0.79 17.31 -1.69
CA VAL A 193 0.17 17.83 -0.47
C VAL A 193 1.15 18.48 0.52
N ALA A 194 2.44 18.18 0.41
CA ALA A 194 3.52 18.73 1.23
C ALA A 194 4.74 19.06 0.31
N PRO A 195 4.74 20.22 -0.36
CA PRO A 195 5.72 20.56 -1.40
C PRO A 195 7.18 20.57 -0.91
N ASP A 196 7.39 20.84 0.38
CA ASP A 196 8.72 20.96 1.00
C ASP A 196 9.43 19.62 1.23
N VAL A 197 8.77 18.49 0.96
CA VAL A 197 9.36 17.15 1.12
C VAL A 197 10.44 16.90 0.06
N GLY A 198 11.71 17.02 0.46
CA GLY A 198 12.89 16.83 -0.38
C GLY A 198 13.05 15.44 -1.01
N TYR A 199 13.97 15.28 -1.97
CA TYR A 199 14.28 13.96 -2.55
C TYR A 199 15.41 13.38 -1.70
N SER A 200 15.23 12.20 -1.12
CA SER A 200 16.25 11.52 -0.32
C SER A 200 16.61 10.17 -0.95
N TRP A 201 17.88 9.76 -0.91
CA TRP A 201 18.27 8.41 -1.32
C TRP A 201 17.53 7.32 -0.52
N LYS A 202 17.04 7.65 0.69
CA LYS A 202 16.16 6.81 1.53
C LYS A 202 14.82 6.47 0.84
N VAL A 203 14.45 7.19 -0.22
CA VAL A 203 13.26 6.95 -1.06
C VAL A 203 13.51 5.83 -2.08
N LEU A 204 14.77 5.63 -2.46
CA LEU A 204 15.17 4.55 -3.35
C LEU A 204 15.26 3.21 -2.59
N LEU A 205 15.43 3.27 -1.27
CA LEU A 205 15.41 2.12 -0.36
C LEU A 205 14.16 2.19 0.53
N SER A 206 13.08 1.62 0.04
CA SER A 206 11.76 1.55 0.70
C SER A 206 11.80 1.19 2.20
N GLY A 207 12.83 0.46 2.65
CA GLY A 207 13.09 0.14 4.05
C GLY A 207 13.34 1.34 4.98
N PHE A 208 13.58 2.54 4.47
CA PHE A 208 13.79 3.76 5.25
C PHE A 208 12.66 4.80 5.13
N ALA A 209 11.56 4.46 4.45
CA ALA A 209 10.43 5.38 4.25
C ALA A 209 9.80 5.82 5.59
N ASP A 210 9.70 4.91 6.55
CA ASP A 210 9.22 5.20 7.91
C ASP A 210 10.16 6.17 8.66
N ARG A 211 11.48 5.90 8.65
CA ARG A 211 12.46 6.80 9.27
C ARG A 211 12.44 8.18 8.62
N TYR A 212 12.35 8.23 7.30
CA TYR A 212 12.30 9.51 6.58
C TYR A 212 11.03 10.30 6.88
N GLY A 213 9.87 9.63 6.97
CA GLY A 213 8.63 10.27 7.40
C GLY A 213 8.71 10.82 8.83
N HIS A 214 9.37 10.11 9.74
CA HIS A 214 9.63 10.58 11.11
C HIS A 214 10.59 11.78 11.14
N ASP A 215 11.70 11.71 10.41
CA ASP A 215 12.69 12.80 10.29
C ASP A 215 12.03 14.11 9.76
N LEU A 216 10.96 13.99 8.96
CA LEU A 216 10.20 15.11 8.39
C LEU A 216 9.00 15.57 9.25
N GLY A 217 8.74 14.92 10.40
CA GLY A 217 7.58 15.23 11.25
C GLY A 217 6.22 14.77 10.68
N LEU A 218 6.23 13.95 9.62
CA LEU A 218 5.03 13.37 9.01
C LEU A 218 4.48 12.16 9.79
N LEU A 219 5.25 11.64 10.75
CA LEU A 219 4.84 10.62 11.71
C LEU A 219 4.93 11.17 13.14
N ASP A 220 4.49 10.41 14.13
CA ASP A 220 4.55 10.80 15.54
C ASP A 220 5.99 11.14 16.00
N ALA A 221 6.23 12.44 16.21
CA ALA A 221 7.52 12.98 16.64
C ALA A 221 7.66 13.10 18.17
N SER A 222 6.65 12.66 18.95
CA SER A 222 6.69 12.71 20.42
C SER A 222 7.68 11.72 21.05
N MET A 223 8.14 10.73 20.28
CA MET A 223 9.09 9.72 20.73
C MET A 223 10.21 9.47 19.70
N PRO A 224 11.38 8.94 20.15
CA PRO A 224 12.44 8.54 19.23
C PRO A 224 11.97 7.49 18.23
N PHE A 225 12.47 7.55 16.99
CA PHE A 225 12.01 6.69 15.90
C PHE A 225 12.04 5.18 16.25
N ASP A 226 13.10 4.70 16.91
CA ASP A 226 13.22 3.27 17.21
C ASP A 226 12.16 2.80 18.22
N ALA A 227 11.74 3.69 19.13
CA ALA A 227 10.62 3.45 20.03
C ALA A 227 9.29 3.45 19.26
N LEU A 228 9.07 4.44 18.40
CA LEU A 228 7.89 4.50 17.53
C LEU A 228 7.77 3.24 16.66
N LYS A 229 8.84 2.86 15.96
CA LYS A 229 8.89 1.66 15.13
C LYS A 229 8.56 0.40 15.93
N SER A 230 9.09 0.26 17.14
CA SER A 230 8.81 -0.90 18.00
C SER A 230 7.36 -0.96 18.48
N ALA A 231 6.75 0.19 18.73
CA ALA A 231 5.37 0.31 19.15
C ALA A 231 4.38 0.19 17.98
N SER A 232 4.78 0.60 16.77
CA SER A 232 4.02 0.52 15.53
C SER A 232 3.96 -0.88 14.89
N LEU A 233 4.60 -1.88 15.48
CA LEU A 233 4.51 -3.26 15.01
C LEU A 233 3.11 -3.83 15.26
N ILE A 234 2.45 -4.31 14.21
CA ILE A 234 1.18 -5.04 14.32
C ILE A 234 1.45 -6.36 15.06
N ARG A 235 0.82 -6.55 16.21
CA ARG A 235 0.89 -7.77 17.02
C ARG A 235 -0.48 -8.43 17.04
N ARG A 236 -0.65 -9.51 16.27
CA ARG A 236 -1.87 -10.33 16.30
C ARG A 236 -1.62 -11.67 16.98
N PRO A 237 -2.59 -12.21 17.74
CA PRO A 237 -2.56 -13.58 18.25
C PRO A 237 -2.32 -14.61 17.14
N ARG A 238 -1.74 -15.77 17.49
CA ARG A 238 -1.42 -16.82 16.50
C ARG A 238 -2.68 -17.42 15.85
N ASP A 239 -3.77 -17.44 16.59
CA ASP A 239 -5.09 -17.96 16.27
C ASP A 239 -6.09 -16.86 15.82
N ALA A 240 -5.61 -15.62 15.66
CA ALA A 240 -6.45 -14.52 15.19
C ALA A 240 -7.02 -14.81 13.79
N THR A 241 -8.28 -14.46 13.60
CA THR A 241 -8.98 -14.56 12.32
C THR A 241 -8.88 -13.25 11.55
N ILE A 242 -8.88 -13.33 10.21
CA ILE A 242 -9.04 -12.15 9.35
C ILE A 242 -10.54 -12.02 9.07
N ASP A 243 -11.23 -11.23 9.87
CA ASP A 243 -12.68 -11.04 9.78
C ASP A 243 -13.07 -9.54 9.75
N GLY A 244 -14.35 -9.23 9.97
CA GLY A 244 -14.88 -7.87 9.88
C GLY A 244 -14.25 -6.87 10.83
N ASP A 245 -13.66 -7.30 11.95
CA ASP A 245 -13.03 -6.41 12.93
C ASP A 245 -11.56 -6.10 12.64
N PHE A 246 -11.00 -6.70 11.57
CA PHE A 246 -9.56 -6.74 11.31
C PHE A 246 -8.89 -5.36 11.37
N SER A 247 -9.50 -4.34 10.75
CA SER A 247 -8.98 -2.96 10.75
C SER A 247 -8.87 -2.35 12.15
N ALA A 248 -9.82 -2.64 13.04
CA ALA A 248 -9.74 -2.21 14.43
C ALA A 248 -8.70 -3.04 15.19
N ALA A 249 -8.66 -4.36 14.96
CA ALA A 249 -7.75 -5.27 15.63
C ALA A 249 -6.27 -4.93 15.38
N ILE A 250 -5.88 -4.57 14.16
CA ILE A 250 -4.48 -4.20 13.85
C ILE A 250 -4.05 -2.86 14.44
N ARG A 251 -5.01 -2.03 14.90
CA ARG A 251 -4.75 -0.71 15.49
C ARG A 251 -4.82 -0.70 17.01
N ALA A 252 -5.50 -1.68 17.62
CA ALA A 252 -5.79 -1.69 19.06
C ALA A 252 -4.56 -1.57 19.97
N SER A 253 -3.40 -2.07 19.53
CA SER A 253 -2.15 -2.05 20.30
C SER A 253 -1.19 -0.91 19.93
N LEU A 254 -1.59 0.01 19.03
CA LEU A 254 -0.68 1.01 18.46
C LEU A 254 -0.75 2.34 19.24
N PRO A 255 0.33 3.16 19.25
CA PRO A 255 0.44 4.36 20.10
C PRO A 255 -0.73 5.35 19.94
N PHE A 256 -1.21 5.54 18.71
CA PHE A 256 -2.27 6.49 18.42
C PHE A 256 -3.67 6.00 18.85
N ALA A 257 -3.84 4.72 19.17
CA ALA A 257 -5.10 4.23 19.75
C ALA A 257 -5.29 4.72 21.19
N GLN A 258 -4.18 5.06 21.88
CA GLN A 258 -4.21 5.54 23.27
C GLN A 258 -4.49 7.05 23.39
N MET A 259 -4.38 7.81 22.29
CA MET A 259 -4.62 9.26 22.28
C MET A 259 -6.11 9.66 22.31
N HIS A 260 -7.03 8.71 22.16
CA HIS A 260 -8.48 8.94 22.21
C HIS A 260 -9.16 8.36 23.47
N ALA A 261 -8.38 7.98 24.48
CA ALA A 261 -8.88 7.41 25.73
C ALA A 261 -8.78 8.36 26.94
N GLY A 262 -8.59 9.67 26.71
CA GLY A 262 -8.49 10.71 27.73
C GLY A 262 -9.46 11.85 27.49
#